data_AF-A0A9D8L4X6-F1
#
_entry.id   AF-A0A9D8L4X6-F1
#
_cell.length_a   1.000
_cell.length_b   1.000
_cell.length_c   1.000
_cell.angle_alpha   90.00
_cell.angle_beta   90.00
_cell.angle_gamma   90.00
#
_symmetry.space_group_name_H-M   'P 1'
#
loop_
_entity.id
_entity.type
_entity.pdbx_description
1 polymer ?
#
loop_
_entity_poly.entity_id
_entity_poly.type
_entity_poly.pdbx_seq_one_letter_code
_entity_poly.pdbx_strand_id
1 'polypeptide(L)'
;MTTAPVVWLASYPRSGNTFLRTIIYHCFGVRSASVYRQDLGELGVGDLVGHIEHGPDGSIDFGDAPVRLIKTHAPPQDDRPAIYIIRDGRAATTSLYEFYKRRVPLHDIIEGWRFGTWRDHLRRWKPLERPSTLFLRYEDIVADTAGTVDAVAKYLNLTPRSYSVPSREQLARADGQWIRSETTRRTELEGADLQRFWEINGKAMESYGYARLAGPSEPARLT
;
A
#
# COMPACT_ATOMS: atom_id res chain seq x y z
N MET A 1 33.34 -3.63 -0.04
CA MET A 1 32.03 -4.20 0.30
C MET A 1 31.00 -3.61 -0.65
N THR A 2 30.25 -4.42 -1.38
CA THR A 2 29.16 -3.93 -2.24
C THR A 2 28.02 -3.46 -1.36
N THR A 3 27.57 -2.21 -1.52
CA THR A 3 26.40 -1.68 -0.80
C THR A 3 25.19 -2.57 -1.09
N ALA A 4 24.42 -2.94 -0.07
CA ALA A 4 23.22 -3.76 -0.22
C ALA A 4 22.26 -3.20 -1.29
N PRO A 5 21.53 -4.05 -2.04
CA PRO A 5 20.61 -3.60 -3.08
C PRO A 5 19.50 -2.73 -2.50
N VAL A 6 19.05 -1.75 -3.27
CA VAL A 6 17.86 -0.95 -2.95
C VAL A 6 16.64 -1.59 -3.61
N VAL A 7 15.56 -1.73 -2.86
CA VAL A 7 14.28 -2.23 -3.36
C VAL A 7 13.18 -1.25 -2.96
N TRP A 8 12.40 -0.79 -3.94
CA TRP A 8 11.28 0.11 -3.71
C TRP A 8 10.10 -0.64 -3.08
N LEU A 9 9.46 -0.07 -2.07
CA LEU A 9 8.13 -0.48 -1.58
C LEU A 9 7.10 0.54 -2.09
N ALA A 10 6.54 0.28 -3.26
CA ALA A 10 5.70 1.23 -3.97
C ALA A 10 4.22 0.86 -3.86
N SER A 11 3.36 1.86 -3.68
CA SER A 11 1.91 1.69 -3.81
C SER A 11 1.23 3.03 -3.99
N TYR A 12 0.02 3.05 -4.55
CA TYR A 12 -0.89 4.18 -4.31
C TYR A 12 -1.09 4.34 -2.78
N PRO A 13 -1.28 5.57 -2.25
CA PRO A 13 -1.52 5.76 -0.83
C PRO A 13 -2.66 4.87 -0.31
N ARG A 14 -2.49 4.34 0.90
CA ARG A 14 -3.48 3.50 1.59
C ARG A 14 -3.75 2.13 0.98
N SER A 15 -2.84 1.64 0.13
CA SER A 15 -2.88 0.27 -0.39
C SER A 15 -2.22 -0.78 0.51
N GLY A 16 -1.87 -0.45 1.76
CA GLY A 16 -1.39 -1.46 2.74
C GLY A 16 0.12 -1.52 2.96
N ASN A 17 0.86 -0.49 2.57
CA ASN A 17 2.32 -0.40 2.77
C ASN A 17 2.74 -0.64 4.24
N THR A 18 2.06 -0.04 5.21
CA THR A 18 2.36 -0.23 6.64
C THR A 18 2.25 -1.70 7.06
N PHE A 19 1.22 -2.41 6.59
CA PHE A 19 1.02 -3.81 6.96
C PHE A 19 2.11 -4.71 6.34
N LEU A 20 2.47 -4.50 5.08
CA LEU A 20 3.58 -5.24 4.46
C LEU A 20 4.91 -4.97 5.18
N ARG A 21 5.18 -3.71 5.57
CA ARG A 21 6.39 -3.36 6.32
C ARG A 21 6.45 -4.06 7.68
N THR A 22 5.33 -4.14 8.39
CA THR A 22 5.21 -4.96 9.61
C THR A 22 5.51 -6.43 9.34
N ILE A 23 4.92 -7.03 8.29
CA ILE A 23 5.20 -8.43 7.91
C ILE A 23 6.71 -8.60 7.67
N ILE A 24 7.31 -7.73 6.87
CA ILE A 24 8.74 -7.80 6.54
C ILE A 24 9.60 -7.70 7.80
N TYR A 25 9.28 -6.78 8.70
CA TYR A 25 10.03 -6.59 9.93
C TYR A 25 9.92 -7.80 10.87
N HIS A 26 8.71 -8.27 11.15
CA HIS A 26 8.51 -9.38 12.09
C HIS A 26 8.93 -10.74 11.55
N CYS A 27 8.79 -10.96 10.24
CA CYS A 27 9.12 -12.24 9.61
C CYS A 27 10.58 -12.34 9.19
N PHE A 28 11.25 -11.22 8.87
CA PHE A 28 12.63 -11.25 8.34
C PHE A 28 13.64 -10.44 9.16
N GLY A 29 13.17 -9.61 10.10
CA GLY A 29 14.02 -8.68 10.85
C GLY A 29 14.56 -7.54 9.98
N VAL A 30 13.98 -7.30 8.79
CA VAL A 30 14.43 -6.26 7.87
C VAL A 30 13.62 -4.99 8.12
N ARG A 31 14.34 -3.90 8.41
CA ARG A 31 13.75 -2.57 8.58
C ARG A 31 13.61 -1.85 7.24
N SER A 32 12.72 -0.85 7.20
CA SER A 32 12.41 -0.09 5.98
C SER A 32 12.31 1.41 6.24
N ALA A 33 12.78 2.20 5.30
CA ALA A 33 12.65 3.65 5.33
C ALA A 33 11.54 4.14 4.39
N SER A 34 11.34 5.45 4.33
CA SER A 34 10.41 6.12 3.43
C SER A 34 11.14 7.25 2.72
N VAL A 35 10.71 7.64 1.52
CA VAL A 35 11.15 8.88 0.88
C VAL A 35 10.62 10.14 1.58
N TYR A 36 9.70 9.96 2.53
CA TYR A 36 9.10 11.05 3.31
C TYR A 36 9.67 11.02 4.74
N ARG A 37 10.12 12.17 5.24
CA ARG A 37 10.42 12.35 6.67
C ARG A 37 9.14 12.27 7.48
N GLN A 38 9.22 11.76 8.71
CA GLN A 38 8.07 11.62 9.61
C GLN A 38 6.93 10.81 8.99
N ASP A 39 7.27 9.78 8.21
CA ASP A 39 6.31 8.98 7.41
C ASP A 39 5.20 8.36 8.27
N LEU A 40 5.51 7.97 9.50
CA LEU A 40 4.58 7.35 10.45
C LEU A 40 4.14 8.30 11.58
N GLY A 41 4.58 9.57 11.55
CA GLY A 41 4.34 10.55 12.61
C GLY A 41 5.19 10.32 13.87
N GLU A 42 4.84 11.00 14.96
CA GLU A 42 5.57 10.98 16.24
C GLU A 42 5.17 9.82 17.17
N LEU A 43 4.13 9.07 16.83
CA LEU A 43 3.63 7.96 17.65
C LEU A 43 4.52 6.73 17.42
N GLY A 44 4.84 5.98 18.48
CA GLY A 44 5.77 4.84 18.54
C GLY A 44 5.48 3.61 17.65
N VAL A 45 4.74 3.80 16.56
CA VAL A 45 4.48 2.86 15.47
C VAL A 45 5.77 2.46 14.76
N GLY A 46 6.78 3.34 14.74
CA GLY A 46 8.05 3.10 14.05
C GLY A 46 8.69 1.77 14.44
N ASP A 47 8.75 1.45 15.73
CA ASP A 47 9.36 0.20 16.20
C ASP A 47 8.54 -1.05 15.87
N LEU A 48 7.21 -0.91 15.79
CA LEU A 48 6.30 -1.99 15.42
C LEU A 48 6.33 -2.30 13.91
N VAL A 49 6.63 -1.30 13.09
CA VAL A 49 6.70 -1.41 11.63
C VAL A 49 8.13 -1.65 11.14
N GLY A 50 9.12 -1.54 12.03
CA GLY A 50 10.54 -1.59 11.67
C GLY A 50 10.94 -0.40 10.80
N HIS A 51 10.49 0.80 11.14
CA HIS A 51 10.82 2.02 10.40
C HIS A 51 12.22 2.53 10.75
N ILE A 52 12.95 2.94 9.71
CA ILE A 52 14.17 3.76 9.81
C ILE A 52 13.79 5.18 9.44
N GLU A 53 13.93 6.10 10.40
CA GLU A 53 13.75 7.53 10.16
C GLU A 53 15.04 8.15 9.62
N HIS A 54 14.91 9.29 8.95
CA HIS A 54 16.05 10.03 8.43
C HIS A 54 16.90 10.64 9.55
N GLY A 55 18.22 10.65 9.35
CA GLY A 55 19.14 11.45 10.13
C GLY A 55 18.91 12.95 9.94
N PRO A 56 19.52 13.81 10.78
CA PRO A 56 19.38 15.26 10.69
C PRO A 56 19.77 15.85 9.31
N ASP A 57 20.74 15.22 8.65
CA ASP A 57 21.23 15.56 7.31
C ASP A 57 20.37 14.98 6.18
N GLY A 58 19.36 14.18 6.50
CA GLY A 58 18.52 13.46 5.53
C GLY A 58 19.08 12.13 5.07
N SER A 59 20.21 11.67 5.62
CA SER A 59 20.72 10.33 5.38
C SER A 59 19.78 9.27 5.98
N ILE A 60 19.83 8.06 5.45
CA ILE A 60 19.09 6.91 5.98
C ILE A 60 20.12 5.82 6.25
N ASP A 61 20.31 5.49 7.53
CA ASP A 61 21.23 4.45 7.95
C ASP A 61 20.53 3.10 7.98
N PHE A 62 20.88 2.24 7.02
CA PHE A 62 20.40 0.87 6.94
C PHE A 62 21.27 -0.13 7.72
N GLY A 63 22.38 0.32 8.31
CA GLY A 63 23.39 -0.55 8.92
C GLY A 63 23.82 -1.68 7.98
N ASP A 64 23.93 -2.88 8.52
CA ASP A 64 24.29 -4.10 7.77
C ASP A 64 23.07 -4.82 7.16
N ALA A 65 21.97 -4.10 6.89
CA ALA A 65 20.77 -4.72 6.33
C ALA A 65 21.08 -5.42 4.98
N PRO A 66 20.59 -6.65 4.77
CA PRO A 66 20.86 -7.40 3.54
C PRO A 66 20.20 -6.77 2.29
N VAL A 67 19.21 -5.90 2.52
CA VAL A 67 18.48 -5.15 1.51
C VAL A 67 18.03 -3.81 2.09
N ARG A 68 18.03 -2.76 1.26
CA ARG A 68 17.57 -1.41 1.63
C ARG A 68 16.18 -1.18 1.08
N LEU A 69 15.17 -1.35 1.92
CA LEU A 69 13.77 -1.15 1.55
C LEU A 69 13.36 0.31 1.72
N ILE A 70 12.87 0.94 0.64
CA ILE A 70 12.46 2.35 0.66
C ILE A 70 11.02 2.48 0.17
N LYS A 71 10.12 2.92 1.05
CA LYS A 71 8.71 3.16 0.74
C LYS A 71 8.50 4.46 -0.03
N THR A 72 7.59 4.43 -1.01
CA THR A 72 7.21 5.62 -1.79
C THR A 72 5.78 5.57 -2.32
N HIS A 73 5.18 6.76 -2.51
CA HIS A 73 3.96 7.00 -3.30
C HIS A 73 4.25 7.89 -4.52
N ALA A 74 5.51 8.21 -4.76
CA ALA A 74 5.94 9.00 -5.91
C ALA A 74 6.00 8.13 -7.18
N PRO A 75 6.04 8.75 -8.37
CA PRO A 75 6.40 8.04 -9.60
C PRO A 75 7.76 7.31 -9.46
N PRO A 76 7.99 6.22 -10.21
CA PRO A 76 9.28 5.54 -10.20
C PRO A 76 10.39 6.50 -10.65
N GLN A 77 11.53 6.48 -9.96
CA GLN A 77 12.67 7.36 -10.25
C GLN A 77 13.74 6.67 -11.12
N ASP A 78 13.69 5.34 -11.21
CA ASP A 78 14.65 4.48 -11.89
C ASP A 78 14.01 3.11 -12.16
N ASP A 79 14.79 2.13 -12.61
CA ASP A 79 14.38 0.73 -12.84
C ASP A 79 14.86 -0.27 -11.79
N ARG A 80 15.19 0.21 -10.57
CA ARG A 80 15.58 -0.69 -9.47
C ARG A 80 14.43 -1.63 -9.09
N PRO A 81 14.73 -2.80 -8.51
CA PRO A 81 13.71 -3.77 -8.15
C PRO A 81 12.66 -3.16 -7.21
N ALA A 82 11.43 -3.65 -7.31
CA ALA A 82 10.30 -3.11 -6.55
C ALA A 82 9.39 -4.21 -5.99
N ILE A 83 8.83 -3.99 -4.81
CA ILE A 83 7.61 -4.64 -4.38
C ILE A 83 6.49 -3.62 -4.58
N TYR A 84 5.54 -3.93 -5.45
CA TYR A 84 4.41 -3.06 -5.72
C TYR A 84 3.13 -3.65 -5.12
N ILE A 85 2.45 -2.87 -4.29
CA ILE A 85 1.18 -3.26 -3.69
C ILE A 85 0.02 -2.56 -4.41
N ILE A 86 -0.89 -3.35 -4.97
CA ILE A 86 -2.21 -2.88 -5.39
C ILE A 86 -3.24 -3.16 -4.30
N ARG A 87 -4.29 -2.35 -4.26
CA ARG A 87 -5.49 -2.56 -3.45
C ARG A 87 -6.68 -2.12 -4.29
N ASP A 88 -7.87 -2.65 -4.00
CA ASP A 88 -9.10 -2.15 -4.60
C ASP A 88 -9.13 -0.61 -4.54
N GLY A 89 -9.20 0.02 -5.72
CA GLY A 89 -9.06 1.46 -5.83
C GLY A 89 -10.16 2.23 -5.10
N ARG A 90 -11.35 1.65 -4.92
CA ARG A 90 -12.43 2.25 -4.12
C ARG A 90 -12.03 2.25 -2.65
N ALA A 91 -11.57 1.10 -2.14
CA ALA A 91 -11.15 0.96 -0.75
C ALA A 91 -9.92 1.82 -0.42
N ALA A 92 -8.96 1.94 -1.34
CA ALA A 92 -7.80 2.80 -1.18
C ALA A 92 -8.19 4.29 -1.19
N THR A 93 -9.05 4.70 -2.12
CA THR A 93 -9.58 6.08 -2.22
C THR A 93 -10.31 6.48 -0.95
N THR A 94 -11.26 5.66 -0.48
CA THR A 94 -11.98 5.99 0.74
C THR A 94 -11.07 5.97 1.96
N SER A 95 -10.13 5.02 2.04
CA SER A 95 -9.15 5.03 3.12
C SER A 95 -8.26 6.29 3.11
N LEU A 96 -8.03 6.92 1.96
CA LEU A 96 -7.23 8.14 1.84
C LEU A 96 -8.03 9.37 2.28
N TYR A 97 -9.30 9.46 1.88
CA TYR A 97 -10.24 10.47 2.37
C TYR A 97 -10.30 10.48 3.91
N GLU A 98 -10.45 9.29 4.46
CA GLU A 98 -10.48 9.01 5.89
C GLU A 98 -9.15 9.33 6.60
N PHE A 99 -8.01 9.01 5.98
CA PHE A 99 -6.68 9.33 6.50
C PHE A 99 -6.47 10.85 6.64
N TYR A 100 -6.99 11.64 5.69
CA TYR A 100 -6.97 13.10 5.77
C TYR A 100 -8.05 13.69 6.69
N LYS A 101 -8.70 12.86 7.52
CA LYS A 101 -9.79 13.27 8.41
C LYS A 101 -10.88 14.02 7.66
N ARG A 102 -11.14 13.62 6.40
CA ARG A 102 -12.15 14.20 5.49
C ARG A 102 -11.94 15.69 5.17
N ARG A 103 -10.74 16.23 5.42
CA ARG A 103 -10.41 17.63 5.13
C ARG A 103 -10.20 17.91 3.64
N VAL A 104 -9.97 16.85 2.85
CA VAL A 104 -9.86 16.91 1.40
C VAL A 104 -11.16 16.35 0.83
N PRO A 105 -11.85 17.06 -0.08
CA PRO A 105 -13.06 16.54 -0.72
C PRO A 105 -12.81 15.19 -1.38
N LEU A 106 -13.74 14.24 -1.21
CA LEU A 106 -13.63 12.90 -1.77
C LEU A 106 -13.52 12.93 -3.30
N HIS A 107 -14.30 13.79 -3.95
CA HIS A 107 -14.23 14.07 -5.38
C HIS A 107 -12.80 14.44 -5.85
N ASP A 108 -12.09 15.30 -5.13
CA ASP A 108 -10.72 15.72 -5.51
C ASP A 108 -9.73 14.56 -5.41
N ILE A 109 -9.93 13.65 -4.45
CA ILE A 109 -9.13 12.43 -4.34
C ILE A 109 -9.40 11.51 -5.55
N ILE A 110 -10.66 11.38 -5.97
CA ILE A 110 -11.07 10.57 -7.13
C ILE A 110 -10.49 11.13 -8.43
N GLU A 111 -10.54 12.45 -8.62
CA GLU A 111 -10.00 13.18 -9.78
C GLU A 111 -8.47 13.23 -9.82
N GLY A 112 -7.82 12.88 -8.72
CA GLY A 112 -6.37 12.84 -8.62
C GLY A 112 -5.82 14.11 -8.01
N TRP A 113 -5.69 14.08 -6.69
CA TRP A 113 -5.07 15.14 -5.91
C TRP A 113 -3.53 15.00 -5.89
N ARG A 114 -2.88 15.19 -4.74
CA ARG A 114 -1.41 15.19 -4.55
C ARG A 114 -0.65 14.02 -5.19
N PHE A 115 -1.29 12.85 -5.37
CA PHE A 115 -0.65 11.64 -5.90
C PHE A 115 -1.15 11.26 -7.31
N GLY A 116 -1.99 12.10 -7.93
CA GLY A 116 -2.76 11.75 -9.13
C GLY A 116 -3.86 10.74 -8.83
N THR A 117 -4.52 10.25 -9.89
CA THR A 117 -5.56 9.23 -9.75
C THR A 117 -4.96 7.86 -9.43
N TRP A 118 -5.77 6.96 -8.88
CA TRP A 118 -5.36 5.57 -8.64
C TRP A 118 -4.86 4.89 -9.92
N ARG A 119 -5.55 5.07 -11.06
CA ARG A 119 -5.11 4.53 -12.35
C ARG A 119 -3.79 5.13 -12.84
N ASP A 120 -3.53 6.41 -12.57
CA ASP A 120 -2.32 7.07 -13.07
C ASP A 120 -1.09 6.58 -12.31
N HIS A 121 -1.25 6.26 -11.02
CA HIS A 121 -0.19 5.60 -10.25
C HIS A 121 0.19 4.25 -10.85
N LEU A 122 -0.80 3.43 -11.23
CA LEU A 122 -0.57 2.15 -11.91
C LEU A 122 0.09 2.34 -13.28
N ARG A 123 -0.34 3.33 -14.07
CA ARG A 123 0.23 3.64 -15.38
C ARG A 123 1.69 4.09 -15.30
N ARG A 124 2.08 4.78 -14.24
CA ARG A 124 3.46 5.24 -14.02
C ARG A 124 4.35 4.09 -13.59
N TRP A 125 3.89 3.26 -12.66
CA TRP A 125 4.68 2.15 -12.11
C TRP A 125 4.70 0.91 -13.00
N LYS A 126 3.66 0.70 -13.81
CA LYS A 126 3.47 -0.46 -14.70
C LYS A 126 3.89 -1.78 -14.05
N PRO A 127 3.34 -2.13 -12.87
CA PRO A 127 3.92 -3.17 -12.02
C PRO A 127 3.92 -4.58 -12.63
N LEU A 128 3.08 -4.84 -13.64
CA LEU A 128 3.08 -6.11 -14.38
C LEU A 128 4.11 -6.17 -15.52
N GLU A 129 4.62 -5.02 -15.98
CA GLU A 129 5.59 -4.91 -17.08
C GLU A 129 7.00 -4.58 -16.57
N ARG A 130 7.10 -3.90 -15.43
CA ARG A 130 8.36 -3.42 -14.86
C ARG A 130 9.26 -4.60 -14.47
N PRO A 131 10.55 -4.59 -14.87
CA PRO A 131 11.47 -5.67 -14.53
C PRO A 131 11.64 -5.80 -13.01
N SER A 132 11.96 -7.02 -12.55
CA SER A 132 12.24 -7.32 -11.15
C SER A 132 11.21 -6.67 -10.20
N THR A 133 9.93 -6.92 -10.45
CA THR A 133 8.84 -6.42 -9.60
C THR A 133 8.08 -7.59 -8.97
N LEU A 134 8.03 -7.63 -7.64
CA LEU A 134 7.08 -8.46 -6.91
C LEU A 134 5.76 -7.70 -6.82
N PHE A 135 4.75 -8.18 -7.54
CA PHE A 135 3.42 -7.62 -7.51
C PHE A 135 2.54 -8.33 -6.48
N LEU A 136 1.96 -7.57 -5.54
CA LEU A 136 1.11 -8.10 -4.47
C LEU A 136 -0.24 -7.37 -4.44
N ARG A 137 -1.32 -8.11 -4.17
CA ARG A 137 -2.63 -7.52 -3.87
C ARG A 137 -2.83 -7.46 -2.37
N TYR A 138 -3.29 -6.32 -1.87
CA TYR A 138 -3.56 -6.12 -0.45
C TYR A 138 -4.56 -7.14 0.09
N GLU A 139 -5.58 -7.47 -0.70
CA GLU A 139 -6.60 -8.45 -0.32
C GLU A 139 -5.98 -9.83 -0.09
N ASP A 140 -5.04 -10.24 -0.94
CA ASP A 140 -4.33 -11.52 -0.82
C ASP A 140 -3.35 -11.50 0.36
N ILE A 141 -2.69 -10.37 0.64
CA ILE A 141 -1.82 -10.21 1.82
C ILE A 141 -2.59 -10.46 3.12
N VAL A 142 -3.84 -9.97 3.18
CA VAL A 142 -4.70 -10.16 4.35
C VAL A 142 -5.27 -11.58 4.41
N ALA A 143 -5.67 -12.14 3.28
CA ALA A 143 -6.26 -13.48 3.22
C ALA A 143 -5.24 -14.60 3.47
N ASP A 144 -4.00 -14.43 2.98
CA ASP A 144 -2.91 -15.39 3.11
C ASP A 144 -1.58 -14.66 3.40
N THR A 145 -1.42 -14.27 4.66
CA THR A 145 -0.19 -13.65 5.13
C THR A 145 1.00 -14.61 5.05
N ALA A 146 0.80 -15.91 5.25
CA ALA A 146 1.89 -16.89 5.18
C ALA A 146 2.43 -17.03 3.75
N GLY A 147 1.54 -17.14 2.75
CA GLY A 147 1.93 -17.13 1.34
C GLY A 147 2.62 -15.82 0.92
N THR A 148 2.23 -14.69 1.52
CA THR A 148 2.94 -13.42 1.32
C THR A 148 4.37 -13.46 1.87
N VAL A 149 4.59 -14.05 3.05
CA VAL A 149 5.93 -14.26 3.60
C VAL A 149 6.76 -15.09 2.63
N ASP A 150 6.24 -16.19 2.11
CA ASP A 150 6.95 -17.04 1.15
C ASP A 150 7.31 -16.29 -0.15
N ALA A 151 6.38 -15.48 -0.68
CA ALA A 151 6.62 -14.67 -1.87
C ALA A 151 7.74 -13.63 -1.65
N VAL A 152 7.73 -12.95 -0.50
CA VAL A 152 8.76 -11.99 -0.11
C VAL A 152 10.11 -12.67 0.11
N ALA A 153 10.12 -13.82 0.78
CA ALA A 153 11.32 -14.63 1.02
C ALA A 153 12.02 -14.99 -0.29
N LYS A 154 11.26 -15.54 -1.23
CA LYS A 154 11.76 -15.90 -2.57
C LYS A 154 12.26 -14.68 -3.34
N TYR A 155 11.52 -13.57 -3.30
CA TYR A 155 11.84 -12.39 -4.09
C TYR A 155 13.08 -11.64 -3.57
N LEU A 156 13.20 -11.49 -2.24
CA LEU A 156 14.34 -10.81 -1.61
C LEU A 156 15.53 -11.75 -1.36
N ASN A 157 15.38 -13.05 -1.65
CA ASN A 157 16.34 -14.10 -1.32
C ASN A 157 16.72 -14.10 0.17
N LEU A 158 15.69 -14.12 1.03
CA LEU A 158 15.82 -14.11 2.48
C LEU A 158 15.12 -15.34 3.08
N THR A 159 15.66 -15.85 4.17
CA THR A 159 15.01 -16.90 4.97
C THR A 159 14.08 -16.27 5.99
N PRO A 160 12.78 -16.63 6.04
CA PRO A 160 11.88 -16.22 7.11
C PRO A 160 12.41 -16.71 8.46
N ARG A 161 12.44 -15.81 9.44
CA ARG A 161 12.75 -16.08 10.85
C ARG A 161 11.48 -16.45 11.64
N SER A 162 10.32 -16.04 11.13
CA SER A 162 9.01 -16.22 11.74
C SER A 162 7.93 -16.08 10.67
N TYR A 163 6.76 -16.67 10.92
CA TYR A 163 5.51 -16.42 10.18
C TYR A 163 4.48 -15.68 11.04
N SER A 164 4.83 -15.35 12.29
CA SER A 164 3.99 -14.62 13.21
C SER A 164 4.09 -13.12 12.97
N VAL A 165 2.94 -12.47 12.84
CA VAL A 165 2.80 -11.02 12.74
C VAL A 165 1.79 -10.52 13.78
N PRO A 166 1.95 -9.31 14.32
CA PRO A 166 0.95 -8.73 15.19
C PRO A 166 -0.42 -8.67 14.49
N SER A 167 -1.49 -8.92 15.23
CA SER A 167 -2.85 -8.88 14.68
C SER A 167 -3.19 -7.46 14.22
N ARG A 168 -4.15 -7.35 13.29
CA ARG A 168 -4.61 -6.05 12.80
C ARG A 168 -5.14 -5.16 13.92
N GLU A 169 -5.77 -5.74 14.94
CA GLU A 169 -6.26 -5.04 16.12
C GLU A 169 -5.10 -4.52 16.97
N GLN A 170 -4.05 -5.32 17.18
CA GLN A 170 -2.86 -4.89 17.91
C GLN A 170 -2.19 -3.72 17.19
N LEU A 171 -2.03 -3.84 15.88
CA LEU A 171 -1.52 -2.77 15.03
C LEU A 171 -2.42 -1.54 15.11
N ALA A 172 -3.72 -1.66 14.90
CA ALA A 172 -4.66 -0.54 14.91
C ALA A 172 -4.75 0.17 16.27
N ARG A 173 -4.53 -0.52 17.40
CA ARG A 173 -4.49 0.11 18.72
C ARG A 173 -3.22 0.94 18.92
N ALA A 174 -2.08 0.44 18.44
CA ALA A 174 -0.80 1.14 18.53
C ALA A 174 -0.71 2.31 17.55
N ASP A 175 -1.40 2.19 16.40
CA ASP A 175 -1.20 3.02 15.23
C ASP A 175 -2.38 3.95 14.91
N GLY A 176 -3.63 3.49 15.06
CA GLY A 176 -4.90 4.23 14.93
C GLY A 176 -5.18 4.91 13.58
N GLN A 177 -4.16 5.19 12.78
CA GLN A 177 -4.15 6.11 11.65
C GLN A 177 -3.82 5.38 10.34
N TRP A 178 -2.93 4.39 10.36
CA TRP A 178 -2.40 3.71 9.20
C TRP A 178 -3.00 2.32 9.00
N ILE A 179 -3.26 1.59 10.08
CA ILE A 179 -3.94 0.31 10.13
C ILE A 179 -5.23 0.49 10.93
N ARG A 180 -6.37 0.15 10.32
CA ARG A 180 -7.69 0.18 10.98
C ARG A 180 -8.12 -1.22 11.36
N SER A 181 -8.82 -1.32 12.49
CA SER A 181 -9.47 -2.55 12.93
C SER A 181 -10.54 -3.00 11.93
N GLU A 182 -10.86 -4.30 11.94
CA GLU A 182 -11.93 -4.85 11.12
C GLU A 182 -13.32 -4.32 11.51
N THR A 183 -13.48 -3.91 12.76
CA THR A 183 -14.72 -3.34 13.31
C THR A 183 -14.98 -1.89 12.88
N THR A 184 -14.01 -1.21 12.24
CA THR A 184 -14.19 0.17 11.82
C THR A 184 -15.06 0.22 10.56
N ARG A 185 -16.26 0.81 10.66
CA ARG A 185 -17.11 1.09 9.48
C ARG A 185 -16.31 1.87 8.44
N ARG A 186 -16.27 1.32 7.23
CA ARG A 186 -15.65 1.99 6.09
C ARG A 186 -16.70 2.87 5.45
N THR A 187 -16.35 4.12 5.17
CA THR A 187 -17.11 4.88 4.17
C THR A 187 -16.98 4.11 2.85
N GLU A 188 -18.09 3.92 2.16
CA GLU A 188 -18.08 3.34 0.82
C GLU A 188 -18.27 4.48 -0.18
N LEU A 189 -17.70 4.30 -1.38
CA LEU A 189 -18.00 5.22 -2.47
C LEU A 189 -19.43 4.93 -2.92
N GLU A 190 -20.26 5.97 -3.00
CA GLU A 190 -21.67 5.87 -3.39
C GLU A 190 -22.04 6.99 -4.36
N GLY A 191 -23.19 6.87 -5.02
CA GLY A 191 -23.76 7.92 -5.87
C GLY A 191 -22.81 8.46 -6.93
N ALA A 192 -22.77 9.80 -7.04
CA ALA A 192 -21.97 10.51 -8.05
C ALA A 192 -20.46 10.25 -7.91
N ASP A 193 -19.96 10.11 -6.68
CA ASP A 193 -18.54 9.81 -6.43
C ASP A 193 -18.17 8.41 -6.92
N LEU A 194 -19.02 7.40 -6.66
CA LEU A 194 -18.79 6.04 -7.18
C LEU A 194 -18.84 6.02 -8.71
N GLN A 195 -19.81 6.70 -9.32
CA GLN A 195 -19.90 6.81 -10.76
C GLN A 195 -18.63 7.45 -11.33
N ARG A 196 -18.22 8.59 -10.78
CA ARG A 196 -17.03 9.32 -11.23
C ARG A 196 -15.75 8.49 -11.05
N PHE A 197 -15.65 7.75 -9.95
CA PHE A 197 -14.55 6.82 -9.73
C PHE A 197 -14.45 5.78 -10.86
N TRP A 198 -15.57 5.18 -11.28
CA TRP A 198 -15.59 4.20 -12.37
C TRP A 198 -15.29 4.81 -13.73
N GLU A 199 -15.79 6.01 -14.02
CA GLU A 199 -15.46 6.74 -15.26
C GLU A 199 -13.94 6.96 -15.40
N ILE A 200 -13.28 7.29 -14.30
CA ILE A 200 -11.83 7.51 -14.28
C ILE A 200 -11.10 6.16 -14.24
N ASN A 201 -11.34 5.34 -13.24
CA ASN A 201 -10.46 4.21 -12.90
C ASN A 201 -10.92 2.87 -13.49
N GLY A 202 -12.11 2.79 -14.08
CA GLY A 202 -12.78 1.52 -14.41
C GLY A 202 -11.98 0.57 -15.29
N LYS A 203 -11.42 1.07 -16.40
CA LYS A 203 -10.57 0.24 -17.28
C LYS A 203 -9.37 -0.37 -16.55
N ALA A 204 -8.76 0.39 -15.64
CA ALA A 204 -7.64 -0.10 -14.84
C ALA A 204 -8.12 -1.04 -13.71
N MET A 205 -9.28 -0.77 -13.10
CA MET A 205 -9.87 -1.68 -12.11
C MET A 205 -10.08 -3.07 -12.72
N GLU A 206 -10.69 -3.13 -13.91
CA GLU A 206 -10.95 -4.37 -14.66
C GLU A 206 -9.65 -5.08 -15.04
N SER A 207 -8.65 -4.36 -15.57
CA SER A 207 -7.37 -4.97 -15.99
C SER A 207 -6.59 -5.59 -14.83
N TYR A 208 -6.85 -5.15 -13.60
CA TYR A 208 -6.23 -5.69 -12.38
C TYR A 208 -7.18 -6.60 -11.59
N GLY A 209 -8.31 -7.03 -12.19
CA GLY A 209 -9.21 -8.02 -11.62
C GLY A 209 -10.13 -7.49 -10.52
N TYR A 210 -10.46 -6.19 -10.55
CA TYR A 210 -11.48 -5.59 -9.69
C TYR A 210 -12.73 -5.28 -10.52
N ALA A 211 -13.77 -6.09 -10.37
CA ALA A 211 -15.01 -5.96 -11.12
C ALA A 211 -15.93 -4.88 -10.55
N ARG A 212 -16.69 -4.24 -11.44
CA ARG A 212 -17.89 -3.49 -11.05
C ARG A 212 -18.93 -4.52 -10.63
N LEU A 213 -19.27 -4.55 -9.34
CA LEU A 213 -20.43 -5.33 -8.90
C LEU A 213 -21.64 -4.80 -9.68
N ALA A 214 -22.38 -5.68 -10.34
CA ALA A 214 -23.65 -5.30 -10.92
C ALA A 214 -24.51 -4.74 -9.77
N GLY A 215 -25.01 -3.52 -9.93
CA GLY A 215 -26.05 -3.02 -9.03
C GLY A 215 -27.26 -3.97 -9.09
N PRO A 216 -28.20 -3.89 -8.12
CA PRO A 216 -29.49 -4.57 -8.30
C PRO A 216 -30.03 -4.16 -9.67
N SER A 217 -30.30 -5.16 -10.53
CA SER A 217 -30.91 -4.93 -11.83
C SER A 217 -32.13 -4.04 -11.63
N GLU A 218 -32.19 -2.89 -12.34
CA GLU A 218 -33.43 -2.11 -12.41
C GLU A 218 -34.56 -3.08 -12.76
N PRO A 219 -35.66 -3.12 -12.00
CA PRO A 219 -36.80 -3.93 -12.39
C PRO A 219 -37.21 -3.47 -13.79
N ALA A 220 -37.29 -4.42 -14.70
CA ALA A 220 -37.71 -4.17 -16.07
C ALA A 220 -38.95 -3.27 -16.04
N ARG A 221 -38.87 -2.09 -16.67
CA ARG A 221 -40.07 -1.29 -16.92
C ARG A 221 -40.96 -2.15 -17.81
N LEU A 222 -42.01 -2.70 -17.22
CA LEU A 222 -43.14 -3.27 -17.95
C LEU A 222 -43.72 -2.11 -18.76
N THR A 223 -43.46 -2.14 -20.07
CA THR A 223 -44.22 -1.38 -21.08
C THR A 223 -45.55 -2.06 -21.32
#